data_AF-A0A7S2H531-F1
#
_entry.id   AF-A0A7S2H531-F1
#
_cell.length_a   1.000
_cell.length_b   1.000
_cell.length_c   1.000
_cell.angle_alpha   90.00
_cell.angle_beta   90.00
_cell.angle_gamma   90.00
#
_symmetry.space_group_name_H-M   'P 1'
#
loop_
_entity.id
_entity.type
_entity.pdbx_description
1 polymer ?
#
loop_
_entity_poly.entity_id
_entity_poly.type
_entity_poly.pdbx_seq_one_letter_code
_entity_poly.pdbx_strand_id
1 'polypeptide(L)'
;QESQAKKKDSTVLSQFRGSLKNLSATLLQTSARYIRCIKPNPSKQAGLFSGQFISRQLRYTGVAAVVEIQRSGYPISLPKPDFISRYRCCTFSDPSLTSKDLEIDTIVTNILEAMQQTLGDAGADWLVSLQVQLGKTKVFMREDVVKNIEKAREAILETAVTAVQAAARRAAARKLYALLKAHKVSASKVRMALDDKQPPVATAAFASLQALWDGSGVGGVQPEQARVWQVMQRELGELNIELTAMESALKLELEQLEALEAAIASSTEKGGSAEFVTLKVALQVAKEHHDGLSVKLAGAISQAGG
;
A
#
# COMPACT_ATOMS: atom_id res chain seq x y z
N GLN A 1 -22.75 60.39 -52.40
CA GLN A 1 -21.28 60.48 -52.40
C GLN A 1 -20.80 60.06 -51.02
N GLU A 2 -20.34 58.82 -50.88
CA GLU A 2 -19.73 58.35 -49.63
C GLU A 2 -18.34 58.95 -49.50
N SER A 3 -18.16 59.80 -48.49
CA SER A 3 -16.87 60.38 -48.13
C SER A 3 -15.93 59.27 -47.67
N GLN A 4 -15.10 58.76 -48.57
CA GLN A 4 -14.00 57.85 -48.25
C GLN A 4 -13.06 58.53 -47.24
N ALA A 5 -13.19 58.15 -45.96
CA ALA A 5 -12.23 58.53 -44.93
C ALA A 5 -10.86 57.93 -45.28
N LYS A 6 -9.90 58.79 -45.65
CA LYS A 6 -8.49 58.42 -45.83
C LYS A 6 -8.02 57.60 -44.62
N LYS A 7 -7.74 56.31 -44.81
CA LYS A 7 -7.00 55.49 -43.85
C LYS A 7 -5.67 56.19 -43.61
N LYS A 8 -5.51 56.83 -42.45
CA LYS A 8 -4.20 57.35 -42.01
C LYS A 8 -3.23 56.17 -41.94
N ASP A 9 -2.09 56.30 -42.60
CA ASP A 9 -1.02 55.32 -42.52
C ASP A 9 -0.66 55.10 -41.05
N SER A 10 -0.64 53.83 -40.63
CA SER A 10 -0.39 53.48 -39.24
C SER A 10 1.04 53.88 -38.87
N THR A 11 1.19 54.81 -37.93
CA THR A 11 2.51 55.16 -37.41
C THR A 11 3.05 54.02 -36.55
N VAL A 12 4.38 53.91 -36.43
CA VAL A 12 5.03 52.94 -35.54
C VAL A 12 4.47 53.04 -34.11
N LEU A 13 4.21 54.26 -33.64
CA LEU A 13 3.60 54.49 -32.32
C LEU A 13 2.16 53.96 -32.23
N SER A 14 1.37 54.07 -33.30
CA SER A 14 0.00 53.54 -33.36
C SER A 14 0.00 52.02 -33.34
N GLN A 15 0.90 51.37 -34.08
CA GLN A 15 1.07 49.92 -34.05
C GLN A 15 1.53 49.43 -32.67
N PHE A 16 2.55 50.06 -32.09
CA PHE A 16 3.06 49.70 -30.77
C PHE A 16 1.99 49.84 -29.67
N ARG A 17 1.19 50.91 -29.68
CA ARG A 17 0.06 51.08 -28.76
C ARG A 17 -0.98 49.97 -28.91
N GLY A 18 -1.28 49.58 -30.15
CA GLY A 18 -2.17 48.44 -30.43
C GLY A 18 -1.63 47.14 -29.85
N SER A 19 -0.36 46.81 -30.12
CA SER A 19 0.30 45.63 -29.59
C SER A 19 0.35 45.60 -28.06
N LEU A 20 0.66 46.73 -27.41
CA LEU A 20 0.73 46.83 -25.95
C LEU A 20 -0.64 46.68 -25.29
N LYS A 21 -1.69 47.26 -25.90
CA LYS A 21 -3.07 47.10 -25.43
C LYS A 21 -3.53 45.64 -25.51
N ASN A 22 -3.22 44.96 -26.62
CA ASN A 22 -3.54 43.55 -26.80
C ASN A 22 -2.80 42.68 -25.78
N LEU A 23 -1.49 42.90 -25.59
CA LEU A 23 -0.70 42.19 -24.59
C LEU A 23 -1.25 42.41 -23.17
N SER A 24 -1.58 43.65 -22.81
CA SER A 24 -2.15 43.96 -21.50
C SER A 24 -3.49 43.25 -21.28
N ALA A 25 -4.35 43.18 -22.30
CA ALA A 25 -5.62 42.47 -22.22
C ALA A 25 -5.40 40.97 -21.98
N THR A 26 -4.45 40.35 -22.69
CA THR A 26 -4.09 38.94 -22.48
C THR A 26 -3.52 38.70 -21.08
N LEU A 27 -2.61 39.56 -20.61
CA LEU A 27 -2.01 39.41 -19.28
C LEU A 27 -3.04 39.50 -18.15
N LEU A 28 -4.02 40.41 -18.25
CA LEU A 28 -5.08 40.57 -17.26
C LEU A 28 -6.05 39.38 -17.18
N GLN A 29 -6.13 38.55 -18.23
CA GLN A 29 -6.93 37.33 -18.24
C GLN A 29 -6.19 36.13 -17.62
N THR A 30 -4.91 36.28 -17.27
CA THR A 30 -4.07 35.20 -16.74
C THR A 30 -3.65 35.44 -15.29
N SER A 31 -3.26 34.38 -14.58
CA SER A 31 -2.62 34.52 -13.29
C SER A 31 -1.16 34.98 -13.45
N ALA A 32 -0.87 36.25 -13.18
CA ALA A 32 0.47 36.81 -13.32
C ALA A 32 1.42 36.34 -12.20
N ARG A 33 2.63 35.90 -12.57
CA ARG A 33 3.75 35.69 -11.65
C ARG A 33 4.88 36.65 -12.01
N TYR A 34 5.24 37.53 -11.07
CA TYR A 34 6.23 38.58 -11.31
C TYR A 34 7.64 38.11 -10.91
N ILE A 35 8.59 38.20 -11.83
CA ILE A 35 10.01 37.99 -11.58
C ILE A 35 10.73 39.33 -11.75
N ARG A 36 11.51 39.74 -10.74
CA ARG A 36 12.28 40.99 -10.76
C ARG A 36 13.77 40.67 -10.81
N CYS A 37 14.39 40.98 -11.94
CA CYS A 37 15.84 40.82 -12.10
C CYS A 37 16.58 41.97 -11.41
N ILE A 38 17.59 41.66 -10.60
CA ILE A 38 18.43 42.64 -9.90
C ILE A 38 19.87 42.49 -10.37
N LYS A 39 20.49 43.60 -10.77
CA LYS A 39 21.90 43.62 -11.17
C LYS A 39 22.79 43.77 -9.93
N PRO A 40 23.71 42.84 -9.63
CA PRO A 40 24.44 42.83 -8.35
C PRO A 40 25.48 43.95 -8.24
N ASN A 41 26.08 44.35 -9.36
CA ASN A 41 27.06 45.43 -9.43
C ASN A 41 27.05 46.09 -10.82
N PRO A 42 27.42 47.37 -10.94
CA PRO A 42 27.45 48.07 -12.23
C PRO A 42 28.53 47.51 -13.18
N SER A 43 29.66 47.05 -12.63
CA SER A 43 30.87 46.61 -13.35
C SER A 43 30.78 45.24 -14.04
N LYS A 44 29.64 44.54 -13.95
CA LYS A 44 29.40 43.21 -14.53
C LYS A 44 30.38 42.12 -14.05
N GLN A 45 30.92 42.27 -12.85
CA GLN A 45 31.83 41.28 -12.25
C GLN A 45 31.05 40.19 -11.53
N ALA A 46 31.47 38.93 -11.68
CA ALA A 46 30.91 37.82 -10.90
C ALA A 46 31.30 37.94 -9.42
N GLY A 47 30.42 37.54 -8.51
CA GLY A 47 30.69 37.53 -7.06
C GLY A 47 30.73 38.89 -6.36
N LEU A 48 30.70 40.01 -7.09
CA LEU A 48 30.72 41.35 -6.50
C LEU A 48 29.30 41.84 -6.17
N PHE A 49 29.04 42.12 -4.89
CA PHE A 49 27.76 42.63 -4.40
C PHE A 49 27.87 44.10 -3.96
N SER A 50 27.13 45.00 -4.62
CA SER A 50 27.08 46.41 -4.24
C SER A 50 25.77 46.76 -3.57
N GLY A 51 25.77 46.83 -2.24
CA GLY A 51 24.57 47.07 -1.43
C GLY A 51 23.86 48.39 -1.76
N GLN A 52 24.59 49.50 -1.93
CA GLN A 52 23.98 50.78 -2.30
C GLN A 52 23.33 50.75 -3.68
N PHE A 53 23.96 50.09 -4.66
CA PHE A 53 23.43 49.97 -6.01
C PHE A 53 22.14 49.13 -6.02
N ILE A 54 22.14 48.00 -5.31
CA ILE A 54 20.97 47.13 -5.18
C ILE A 54 19.85 47.82 -4.39
N SER A 55 20.17 48.53 -3.31
CA SER A 55 19.18 49.29 -2.53
C SER A 55 18.43 50.33 -3.37
N ARG A 56 19.13 51.02 -4.29
CA ARG A 56 18.47 51.93 -5.25
C ARG A 56 17.54 51.16 -6.20
N GLN A 57 17.97 50.01 -6.71
CA GLN A 57 17.15 49.13 -7.54
C GLN A 57 15.87 48.70 -6.85
N LEU A 58 15.96 48.21 -5.61
CA LEU A 58 14.79 47.77 -4.85
C LEU A 58 13.78 48.89 -4.60
N ARG A 59 14.26 50.14 -4.48
CA ARG A 59 13.40 51.33 -4.33
C ARG A 59 12.70 51.69 -5.64
N TYR A 60 13.43 51.90 -6.74
CA TYR A 60 12.81 52.35 -8.00
C TYR A 60 11.99 51.25 -8.70
N THR A 61 12.32 49.97 -8.50
CA THR A 61 11.52 48.84 -9.04
C THR A 61 10.27 48.57 -8.21
N GLY A 62 10.13 49.22 -7.05
CA GLY A 62 8.99 49.05 -6.14
C GLY A 62 9.03 47.76 -5.32
N VAL A 63 10.10 46.96 -5.39
CA VAL A 63 10.20 45.72 -4.60
C VAL A 63 10.10 46.00 -3.10
N ALA A 64 10.73 47.08 -2.62
CA ALA A 64 10.65 47.48 -1.22
C ALA A 64 9.20 47.80 -0.79
N ALA A 65 8.47 48.57 -1.61
CA ALA A 65 7.08 48.93 -1.35
C ALA A 65 6.15 47.71 -1.41
N VAL A 66 6.40 46.77 -2.32
CA VAL A 66 5.64 45.50 -2.40
C VAL A 66 5.83 44.68 -1.12
N VAL A 67 7.07 44.57 -0.62
CA VAL A 67 7.36 43.87 0.64
C VAL A 67 6.68 44.56 1.82
N GLU A 68 6.68 45.89 1.86
CA GLU A 68 6.01 46.66 2.91
C GLU A 68 4.50 46.43 2.92
N ILE A 69 3.83 46.50 1.77
CA ILE A 69 2.39 46.22 1.63
C ILE A 69 2.07 44.77 2.04
N GLN A 70 2.92 43.80 1.65
CA GLN A 70 2.73 42.41 2.03
C GLN A 70 2.91 42.17 3.54
N ARG A 71 3.83 42.90 4.19
CA ARG A 71 4.06 42.81 5.64
C ARG A 71 2.97 43.49 6.45
N SER A 72 2.41 44.60 5.98
CA SER A 72 1.33 45.29 6.67
C SER A 72 -0.02 44.58 6.48
N GLY A 73 -0.23 43.94 5.32
CA GLY A 73 -1.46 43.24 4.98
C GLY A 73 -1.46 41.74 5.28
N TYR A 74 -2.33 41.03 4.55
CA TYR A 74 -2.47 39.58 4.60
C TYR A 74 -2.13 39.01 3.21
N PRO A 75 -0.88 38.59 2.98
CA PRO A 75 -0.41 38.19 1.65
C PRO A 75 -1.08 36.91 1.14
N ILE A 76 -1.63 36.08 2.05
CA ILE A 76 -2.30 34.84 1.70
C ILE A 76 -3.80 35.01 1.93
N SER A 77 -4.59 34.76 0.89
CA SER A 77 -6.04 34.75 0.97
C SER A 77 -6.59 33.49 0.31
N LEU A 78 -7.45 32.76 1.00
CA LEU A 78 -8.12 31.57 0.47
C LEU A 78 -9.64 31.76 0.49
N PRO A 79 -10.37 31.36 -0.57
CA PRO A 79 -11.81 31.21 -0.48
C PRO A 79 -12.19 30.32 0.70
N LYS A 80 -13.25 30.69 1.44
CA LYS A 80 -13.78 29.87 2.54
C LYS A 80 -14.01 28.39 2.15
N PRO A 81 -14.62 28.03 0.99
CA PRO A 81 -14.80 26.62 0.64
C PRO A 81 -13.46 25.89 0.44
N ASP A 82 -12.47 26.54 -0.15
CA ASP A 82 -11.15 25.95 -0.38
C ASP A 82 -10.40 25.76 0.94
N PHE A 83 -10.53 26.73 1.86
CA PHE A 83 -9.98 26.63 3.21
C PHE A 83 -10.57 25.43 3.96
N ILE A 84 -11.90 25.30 3.98
CA ILE A 84 -12.58 24.19 4.65
C ILE A 84 -12.15 22.86 4.02
N SER A 85 -12.17 22.74 2.70
CA SER A 85 -11.78 21.50 2.00
C SER A 85 -10.35 21.07 2.35
N ARG A 86 -9.41 22.02 2.39
CA ARG A 86 -8.00 21.73 2.68
C ARG A 86 -7.75 21.36 4.14
N TYR A 87 -8.42 22.05 5.07
CA TYR A 87 -8.11 21.99 6.50
C TYR A 87 -9.12 21.22 7.35
N ARG A 88 -10.18 20.66 6.75
CA ARG A 88 -11.15 19.77 7.42
C ARG A 88 -10.49 18.58 8.12
N CYS A 89 -9.33 18.13 7.65
CA CYS A 89 -8.56 17.07 8.31
C CYS A 89 -8.12 17.43 9.73
N CYS A 90 -8.03 18.72 10.08
CA CYS A 90 -7.56 19.16 11.39
C CYS A 90 -8.59 18.97 12.50
N THR A 91 -9.88 18.86 12.15
CA THR A 91 -10.97 18.54 13.09
C THR A 91 -11.36 17.06 13.01
N PHE A 92 -10.43 16.17 12.64
CA PHE A 92 -10.74 14.74 12.51
C PHE A 92 -11.23 14.12 13.83
N SER A 93 -10.73 14.61 14.96
CA SER A 93 -11.10 14.14 16.30
C SER A 93 -12.55 14.45 16.68
N ASP A 94 -13.10 15.55 16.16
CA ASP A 94 -14.50 15.94 16.41
C ASP A 94 -15.18 16.40 15.10
N PRO A 95 -15.86 15.46 14.40
CA PRO A 95 -16.57 15.76 13.16
C PRO A 95 -17.74 16.75 13.32
N SER A 96 -18.24 16.96 14.54
CA SER A 96 -19.35 17.88 14.80
C SER A 96 -18.97 19.33 14.51
N LEU A 97 -17.69 19.67 14.66
CA LEU A 97 -17.12 21.00 14.42
C LEU A 97 -17.15 21.44 12.95
N THR A 98 -17.32 20.49 12.02
CA THR A 98 -17.37 20.73 10.56
C THR A 98 -18.61 20.13 9.90
N SER A 99 -19.71 20.06 10.67
CA SER A 99 -21.00 19.62 10.16
C SER A 99 -21.50 20.57 9.06
N LYS A 100 -22.29 20.05 8.12
CA LYS A 100 -22.80 20.83 6.99
C LYS A 100 -23.90 21.82 7.39
N ASP A 101 -24.45 21.67 8.60
CA ASP A 101 -25.54 22.47 9.13
C ASP A 101 -25.04 23.76 9.79
N LEU A 102 -23.73 23.86 10.05
CA LEU A 102 -23.10 25.05 10.61
C LEU A 102 -22.84 26.10 9.53
N GLU A 103 -22.90 27.37 9.95
CA GLU A 103 -22.46 28.48 9.11
C GLU A 103 -20.98 28.33 8.74
N ILE A 104 -20.65 28.70 7.51
CA ILE A 104 -19.29 28.58 6.96
C ILE A 104 -18.26 29.28 7.85
N ASP A 105 -18.63 30.40 8.45
CA ASP A 105 -17.74 31.22 9.26
C ASP A 105 -17.42 30.53 10.58
N THR A 106 -18.42 29.90 11.20
CA THR A 106 -18.28 29.05 12.39
C THR A 106 -17.41 27.82 12.10
N ILE A 107 -17.56 27.20 10.94
CA ILE A 107 -16.71 26.07 10.53
C ILE A 107 -15.25 26.51 10.44
N VAL A 108 -14.99 27.69 9.86
CA VAL A 108 -13.63 28.23 9.74
C VAL A 108 -13.03 28.57 11.12
N THR A 109 -13.79 29.18 12.02
CA THR A 109 -13.30 29.49 13.38
C THR A 109 -12.99 28.20 14.14
N ASN A 110 -13.87 27.19 14.08
CA ASN A 110 -13.65 25.91 14.74
C ASN A 110 -12.36 25.22 14.24
N ILE A 111 -12.09 25.29 12.94
CA ILE A 111 -10.85 24.73 12.35
C ILE A 111 -9.62 25.48 12.89
N LEU A 112 -9.67 26.81 12.94
CA LEU A 112 -8.56 27.64 13.45
C LEU A 112 -8.29 27.36 14.94
N GLU A 113 -9.34 27.25 15.75
CA GLU A 113 -9.23 26.91 17.18
C GLU A 113 -8.67 25.50 17.39
N ALA A 114 -9.14 24.50 16.63
CA ALA A 114 -8.61 23.14 16.69
C ALA A 114 -7.11 23.08 16.33
N MET A 115 -6.68 23.87 15.35
CA MET A 115 -5.27 23.97 14.99
C MET A 115 -4.44 24.63 16.08
N GLN A 116 -4.96 25.68 16.71
CA GLN A 116 -4.29 26.35 17.83
C GLN A 116 -4.08 25.38 19.00
N GLN A 117 -5.09 24.57 19.33
CA GLN A 117 -4.97 23.55 20.37
C GLN A 117 -3.91 22.49 20.03
N THR A 118 -3.79 22.13 18.76
CA THR A 118 -2.81 21.12 18.30
C THR A 118 -1.36 21.62 18.37
N LEU A 119 -1.13 22.93 18.22
CA LEU A 119 0.21 23.53 18.23
C LEU A 119 0.74 23.87 19.63
N GLY A 120 -0.09 23.76 20.67
CA GLY A 120 0.28 24.07 22.04
C GLY A 120 0.43 25.58 22.30
N ASP A 121 0.43 25.94 23.59
CA ASP A 121 0.25 27.27 24.23
C ASP A 121 1.30 28.38 23.87
N ALA A 122 1.95 28.31 22.71
CA ALA A 122 3.07 29.17 22.34
C ALA A 122 2.69 30.41 21.50
N GLY A 123 1.40 30.72 21.30
CA GLY A 123 1.03 31.88 20.49
C GLY A 123 -0.37 32.39 20.79
N ALA A 124 -0.44 33.69 21.08
CA ALA A 124 -1.67 34.45 21.21
C ALA A 124 -2.70 34.03 20.14
N ASP A 125 -3.95 33.91 20.58
CA ASP A 125 -5.10 33.63 19.72
C ASP A 125 -4.97 34.39 18.39
N TRP A 126 -4.92 33.64 17.28
CA TRP A 126 -4.59 34.19 15.96
C TRP A 126 -5.61 35.23 15.50
N LEU A 127 -6.85 35.13 16.01
CA LEU A 127 -7.89 36.14 15.82
C LEU A 127 -7.61 37.40 16.64
N VAL A 128 -7.24 37.26 17.92
CA VAL A 128 -6.95 38.40 18.81
C VAL A 128 -5.67 39.13 18.40
N SER A 129 -4.67 38.40 17.92
CA SER A 129 -3.40 38.94 17.44
C SER A 129 -3.44 39.49 16.00
N LEU A 130 -4.65 39.55 15.39
CA LEU A 130 -4.88 40.02 14.01
C LEU A 130 -3.93 39.37 13.00
N GLN A 131 -3.60 38.09 13.23
CA GLN A 131 -2.80 37.32 12.28
C GLN A 131 -3.67 36.64 11.23
N VAL A 132 -4.94 36.43 11.56
CA VAL A 132 -6.01 35.93 10.69
C VAL A 132 -7.18 36.91 10.69
N GLN A 133 -7.75 37.19 9.52
CA GLN A 133 -9.00 37.93 9.38
C GLN A 133 -9.99 37.18 8.49
N LEU A 134 -11.23 37.12 8.96
CA LEU A 134 -12.35 36.54 8.21
C LEU A 134 -13.00 37.63 7.37
N GLY A 135 -12.82 37.57 6.06
CA GLY A 135 -13.59 38.38 5.12
C GLY A 135 -14.94 37.76 4.81
N LYS A 136 -15.76 38.45 4.00
CA LYS A 136 -17.09 37.93 3.59
C LYS A 136 -17.00 36.61 2.82
N THR A 137 -16.04 36.49 1.90
CA THR A 137 -15.89 35.33 1.01
C THR A 137 -14.57 34.57 1.19
N LYS A 138 -13.58 35.20 1.83
CA LYS A 138 -12.20 34.69 1.92
C LYS A 138 -11.66 34.81 3.34
N VAL A 139 -10.76 33.90 3.67
CA VAL A 139 -9.93 33.92 4.88
C VAL A 139 -8.59 34.54 4.52
N PHE A 140 -8.19 35.56 5.27
CA PHE A 140 -6.95 36.31 5.09
C PHE A 140 -5.97 35.95 6.19
N MET A 141 -4.74 35.60 5.82
CA MET A 141 -3.75 35.08 6.76
C MET A 141 -2.36 35.66 6.47
N ARG A 142 -1.57 35.80 7.54
CA ARG A 142 -0.13 36.07 7.44
C ARG A 142 0.66 34.78 7.19
N GLU A 143 1.87 34.93 6.65
CA GLU A 143 2.70 33.80 6.24
C GLU A 143 3.07 32.87 7.41
N ASP A 144 3.33 33.43 8.58
CA ASP A 144 3.72 32.67 9.77
C ASP A 144 2.59 31.76 10.27
N VAL A 145 1.35 32.25 10.23
CA VAL A 145 0.17 31.43 10.58
C VAL A 145 0.00 30.29 9.60
N VAL A 146 0.11 30.55 8.29
CA VAL A 146 -0.04 29.49 7.28
C VAL A 146 1.04 28.42 7.45
N LYS A 147 2.29 28.81 7.76
CA LYS A 147 3.35 27.85 8.08
C LYS A 147 3.01 26.99 9.28
N ASN A 148 2.47 27.59 10.35
CA ASN A 148 2.09 26.85 11.55
C ASN A 148 0.90 25.91 11.31
N ILE A 149 -0.12 26.39 10.59
CA ILE A 149 -1.28 25.59 10.18
C ILE A 149 -0.87 24.38 9.33
N GLU A 150 0.03 24.59 8.35
CA GLU A 150 0.50 23.49 7.50
C GLU A 150 1.34 22.47 8.28
N LYS A 151 2.17 22.92 9.24
CA LYS A 151 2.89 22.00 10.15
C LYS A 151 1.93 21.15 10.98
N ALA A 152 0.88 21.75 11.55
CA ALA A 152 -0.13 21.02 12.31
C ALA A 152 -0.86 20.00 11.43
N ARG A 153 -1.25 20.41 10.22
CA ARG A 153 -1.87 19.53 9.24
C ARG A 153 -0.98 18.35 8.86
N GLU A 154 0.32 18.58 8.64
CA GLU A 154 1.29 17.54 8.32
C GLU A 154 1.38 16.50 9.46
N ALA A 155 1.48 16.94 10.72
CA ALA A 155 1.50 16.04 11.87
C ALA A 155 0.24 15.17 12.00
N ILE A 156 -0.94 15.75 11.72
CA ILE A 156 -2.21 15.00 11.75
C ILE A 156 -2.26 13.98 10.61
N LEU A 157 -1.82 14.37 9.41
CA LEU A 157 -1.76 13.47 8.26
C LEU A 157 -0.77 12.32 8.48
N GLU A 158 0.39 12.57 9.08
CA GLU A 158 1.35 11.52 9.46
C GLU A 158 0.72 10.51 10.42
N THR A 159 -0.01 10.98 11.43
CA THR A 159 -0.74 10.12 12.38
C THR A 159 -1.83 9.30 11.67
N ALA A 160 -2.57 9.91 10.75
CA ALA A 160 -3.60 9.20 9.98
C ALA A 160 -2.99 8.14 9.05
N VAL A 161 -1.90 8.47 8.36
CA VAL A 161 -1.20 7.54 7.46
C VAL A 161 -0.64 6.35 8.24
N THR A 162 0.00 6.59 9.39
CA THR A 162 0.50 5.49 10.23
C THR A 162 -0.63 4.59 10.74
N ALA A 163 -1.78 5.14 11.11
CA ALA A 163 -2.95 4.35 11.51
C ALA A 163 -3.49 3.47 10.35
N VAL A 164 -3.61 4.02 9.14
CA VAL A 164 -4.04 3.28 7.95
C VAL A 164 -3.03 2.19 7.60
N GLN A 165 -1.74 2.51 7.61
CA GLN A 165 -0.66 1.53 7.37
C GLN A 165 -0.67 0.42 8.42
N ALA A 166 -0.86 0.75 9.70
CA ALA A 166 -0.95 -0.24 10.78
C ALA A 166 -2.16 -1.16 10.61
N ALA A 167 -3.32 -0.62 10.21
CA ALA A 167 -4.52 -1.41 9.93
C ALA A 167 -4.32 -2.35 8.73
N ALA A 168 -3.73 -1.86 7.64
CA ALA A 168 -3.42 -2.65 6.46
C ALA A 168 -2.41 -3.77 6.76
N ARG A 169 -1.31 -3.45 7.46
CA ARG A 169 -0.30 -4.43 7.89
C ARG A 169 -0.91 -5.48 8.82
N ARG A 170 -1.77 -5.07 9.76
CA ARG A 170 -2.50 -6.00 10.65
C ARG A 170 -3.43 -6.93 9.86
N ALA A 171 -4.16 -6.41 8.88
CA ALA A 171 -5.04 -7.23 8.04
C ALA A 171 -4.24 -8.26 7.20
N ALA A 172 -3.12 -7.83 6.62
CA ALA A 172 -2.21 -8.71 5.89
C ALA A 172 -1.61 -9.80 6.80
N ALA A 173 -1.14 -9.42 8.00
CA ALA A 173 -0.59 -10.36 8.98
C ALA A 173 -1.63 -11.37 9.47
N ARG A 174 -2.88 -10.96 9.70
CA ARG A 174 -3.97 -11.86 10.10
C ARG A 174 -4.31 -12.88 9.00
N LYS A 175 -4.34 -12.44 7.73
CA LYS A 175 -4.54 -13.34 6.58
C LYS A 175 -3.41 -14.37 6.49
N LEU A 176 -2.15 -13.92 6.61
CA LEU A 176 -1.00 -14.82 6.60
C LEU A 176 -1.04 -15.81 7.77
N TYR A 177 -1.37 -15.36 8.98
CA TYR A 177 -1.46 -16.23 10.15
C TYR A 177 -2.55 -17.29 10.02
N ALA A 178 -3.72 -16.93 9.49
CA ALA A 178 -4.79 -17.89 9.23
C ALA A 178 -4.37 -18.97 8.22
N LEU A 179 -3.67 -18.57 7.16
CA LEU A 179 -3.12 -19.47 6.16
C LEU A 179 -2.05 -20.40 6.76
N LEU A 180 -1.13 -19.87 7.57
CA LEU A 180 -0.11 -20.66 8.26
C LEU A 180 -0.71 -21.67 9.23
N LYS A 181 -1.73 -21.27 9.99
CA LYS A 181 -2.43 -22.16 10.91
C LYS A 181 -3.13 -23.30 10.17
N ALA A 182 -3.81 -22.99 9.06
CA ALA A 182 -4.44 -23.99 8.22
C ALA A 182 -3.41 -24.95 7.62
N HIS A 183 -2.30 -24.43 7.09
CA HIS A 183 -1.22 -25.25 6.54
C HIS A 183 -0.62 -26.18 7.59
N LYS A 184 -0.29 -25.67 8.78
CA LYS A 184 0.30 -26.49 9.86
C LYS A 184 -0.61 -27.66 10.25
N VAL A 185 -1.92 -27.42 10.36
CA VAL A 185 -2.92 -28.47 10.69
C VAL A 185 -3.06 -29.48 9.55
N SER A 186 -3.09 -29.02 8.30
CA SER A 186 -3.17 -29.92 7.15
C SER A 186 -1.88 -30.74 6.97
N ALA A 187 -0.71 -30.12 7.18
CA ALA A 187 0.59 -30.79 7.09
C ALA A 187 0.74 -31.85 8.19
N SER A 188 0.29 -31.57 9.42
CA SER A 188 0.29 -32.57 10.48
C SER A 188 -0.61 -33.77 10.16
N LYS A 189 -1.74 -33.56 9.47
CA LYS A 189 -2.61 -34.67 9.02
C LYS A 189 -1.92 -35.55 7.97
N VAL A 190 -1.21 -34.93 7.02
CA VAL A 190 -0.40 -35.67 6.03
C VAL A 190 0.70 -36.47 6.75
N ARG A 191 1.42 -35.84 7.68
CA ARG A 191 2.48 -36.50 8.45
C ARG A 191 1.96 -37.69 9.25
N MET A 192 0.83 -37.54 9.96
CA MET A 192 0.19 -38.65 10.68
C MET A 192 -0.22 -39.80 9.75
N ALA A 193 -0.83 -39.51 8.60
CA ALA A 193 -1.23 -40.53 7.64
C ALA A 193 -0.03 -41.27 7.02
N LEU A 194 1.10 -40.57 6.87
CA LEU A 194 2.36 -41.15 6.41
C LEU A 194 3.00 -42.03 7.49
N ASP A 195 3.04 -41.57 8.75
CA ASP A 195 3.55 -42.35 9.89
C ASP A 195 2.72 -43.63 10.12
N ASP A 196 1.40 -43.55 9.93
CA ASP A 196 0.46 -44.68 10.00
C ASP A 196 0.50 -45.59 8.75
N LYS A 197 1.37 -45.29 7.77
CA LYS A 197 1.53 -46.02 6.50
C LYS A 197 0.23 -46.20 5.71
N GLN A 198 -0.62 -45.16 5.67
CA GLN A 198 -1.90 -45.18 4.95
C GLN A 198 -1.84 -44.32 3.66
N PRO A 199 -1.33 -44.84 2.53
CA PRO A 199 -1.18 -44.05 1.31
C PRO A 199 -2.48 -43.40 0.76
N PRO A 200 -3.66 -44.06 0.75
CA PRO A 200 -4.88 -43.41 0.22
C PRO A 200 -5.40 -42.26 1.10
N VAL A 201 -5.13 -42.30 2.40
CA VAL A 201 -5.50 -41.21 3.33
C VAL A 201 -4.48 -40.07 3.23
N ALA A 202 -3.20 -40.41 3.09
CA ALA A 202 -2.13 -39.43 2.92
C ALA A 202 -2.27 -38.63 1.61
N THR A 203 -2.66 -39.29 0.51
CA THR A 203 -2.91 -38.62 -0.80
C THR A 203 -4.09 -37.66 -0.74
N ALA A 204 -5.20 -38.05 -0.12
CA ALA A 204 -6.36 -37.18 0.06
C ALA A 204 -6.05 -35.96 0.97
N ALA A 205 -5.28 -36.18 2.04
CA ALA A 205 -4.82 -35.12 2.93
C ALA A 205 -3.85 -34.16 2.22
N PHE A 206 -2.94 -34.69 1.40
CA PHE A 206 -2.00 -33.90 0.60
C PHE A 206 -2.73 -33.07 -0.48
N ALA A 207 -3.69 -33.66 -1.19
CA ALA A 207 -4.51 -32.95 -2.17
C ALA A 207 -5.32 -31.81 -1.53
N SER A 208 -5.82 -32.00 -0.31
CA SER A 208 -6.50 -30.95 0.46
C SER A 208 -5.56 -29.82 0.85
N LEU A 209 -4.31 -30.14 1.20
CA LEU A 209 -3.27 -29.15 1.49
C LEU A 209 -2.85 -28.39 0.23
N GLN A 210 -2.72 -29.07 -0.91
CA GLN A 210 -2.39 -28.47 -2.19
C GLN A 210 -3.53 -27.56 -2.70
N ALA A 211 -4.79 -27.95 -2.53
CA ALA A 211 -5.94 -27.10 -2.87
C ALA A 211 -6.02 -25.82 -2.01
N LEU A 212 -5.70 -25.90 -0.72
CA LEU A 212 -5.56 -24.73 0.16
C LEU A 212 -4.45 -23.78 -0.33
N TRP A 213 -3.40 -24.34 -0.92
CA TRP A 213 -2.28 -23.60 -1.48
C TRP A 213 -2.64 -22.92 -2.82
N ASP A 214 -3.22 -23.66 -3.76
CA ASP A 214 -3.64 -23.15 -5.08
C ASP A 214 -4.74 -22.08 -4.97
N GLY A 215 -5.66 -22.22 -4.00
CA GLY A 215 -6.73 -21.26 -3.75
C GLY A 215 -6.30 -19.96 -3.05
N SER A 216 -5.05 -19.87 -2.58
CA SER A 216 -4.58 -18.75 -1.76
C SER A 216 -4.19 -17.48 -2.55
N GLY A 217 -4.31 -17.49 -3.89
CA GLY A 217 -4.40 -16.29 -4.72
C GLY A 217 -3.26 -15.29 -4.48
N VAL A 218 -2.03 -15.72 -4.75
CA VAL A 218 -0.78 -15.06 -4.35
C VAL A 218 -0.35 -13.99 -5.35
N GLY A 219 -1.30 -13.17 -5.78
CA GLY A 219 -1.04 -12.03 -6.67
C GLY A 219 -0.75 -10.76 -5.86
N GLY A 220 0.39 -10.68 -5.16
CA GLY A 220 0.81 -9.44 -4.50
C GLY A 220 1.53 -9.58 -3.16
N VAL A 221 2.46 -10.53 -3.06
CA VAL A 221 3.17 -10.85 -1.81
C VAL A 221 4.27 -9.82 -1.52
N GLN A 222 4.22 -9.21 -0.33
CA GLN A 222 5.31 -8.39 0.19
C GLN A 222 6.56 -9.26 0.44
N PRO A 223 7.79 -8.73 0.33
CA PRO A 223 9.03 -9.51 0.40
C PRO A 223 9.20 -10.35 1.69
N GLU A 224 8.64 -9.91 2.82
CA GLU A 224 8.65 -10.69 4.07
C GLU A 224 7.75 -11.93 4.00
N GLN A 225 6.62 -11.83 3.32
CA GLN A 225 5.69 -12.94 3.10
C GLN A 225 6.28 -13.99 2.13
N ALA A 226 7.20 -13.58 1.25
CA ALA A 226 7.85 -14.47 0.28
C ALA A 226 8.81 -15.49 0.95
N ARG A 227 9.45 -15.15 2.08
CA ARG A 227 10.31 -16.10 2.82
C ARG A 227 9.50 -17.21 3.46
N VAL A 228 8.40 -16.85 4.11
CA VAL A 228 7.47 -17.82 4.71
C VAL A 228 6.92 -18.74 3.62
N TRP A 229 6.60 -18.18 2.46
CA TRP A 229 6.15 -18.92 1.29
C TRP A 229 7.16 -19.97 0.82
N GLN A 230 8.44 -19.61 0.73
CA GLN A 230 9.51 -20.53 0.33
C GLN A 230 9.67 -21.70 1.30
N VAL A 231 9.55 -21.45 2.61
CA VAL A 231 9.63 -22.52 3.63
C VAL A 231 8.46 -23.49 3.48
N MET A 232 7.23 -22.97 3.34
CA MET A 232 6.05 -23.80 3.15
C MET A 232 6.11 -24.61 1.85
N GLN A 233 6.60 -24.02 0.75
CA GLN A 233 6.81 -24.74 -0.51
C GLN A 233 7.83 -25.87 -0.38
N ARG A 234 8.90 -25.66 0.39
CA ARG A 234 9.88 -26.71 0.67
C ARG A 234 9.25 -27.86 1.45
N GLU A 235 8.50 -27.58 2.51
CA GLU A 235 7.78 -28.59 3.30
C GLU A 235 6.79 -29.39 2.43
N LEU A 236 6.04 -28.72 1.56
CA LEU A 236 5.15 -29.35 0.58
C LEU A 236 5.89 -30.30 -0.35
N GLY A 237 7.05 -29.88 -0.86
CA GLY A 237 7.90 -30.70 -1.72
C GLY A 237 8.46 -31.92 -1.00
N GLU A 238 8.90 -31.77 0.24
CA GLU A 238 9.40 -32.86 1.08
C GLU A 238 8.32 -33.91 1.34
N LEU A 239 7.11 -33.49 1.73
CA LEU A 239 5.97 -34.40 1.95
C LEU A 239 5.57 -35.13 0.66
N ASN A 240 5.61 -34.47 -0.50
CA ASN A 240 5.31 -35.11 -1.79
C ASN A 240 6.34 -36.19 -2.16
N ILE A 241 7.62 -35.93 -1.92
CA ILE A 241 8.69 -36.91 -2.15
C ILE A 241 8.50 -38.13 -1.24
N GLU A 242 8.22 -37.92 0.05
CA GLU A 242 7.99 -39.02 0.98
C GLU A 242 6.76 -39.86 0.61
N LEU A 243 5.66 -39.20 0.21
CA LEU A 243 4.43 -39.86 -0.20
C LEU A 243 4.63 -40.72 -1.46
N THR A 244 5.27 -40.17 -2.50
CA THR A 244 5.57 -40.91 -3.74
C THR A 244 6.54 -42.08 -3.50
N ALA A 245 7.48 -41.94 -2.56
CA ALA A 245 8.36 -43.03 -2.15
C ALA A 245 7.58 -44.17 -1.46
N MET A 246 6.62 -43.85 -0.58
CA MET A 246 5.75 -44.87 0.03
C MET A 246 4.84 -45.55 -1.00
N GLU A 247 4.24 -44.80 -1.92
CA GLU A 247 3.38 -45.36 -2.97
C GLU A 247 4.14 -46.31 -3.91
N SER A 248 5.37 -45.94 -4.29
CA SER A 248 6.21 -46.80 -5.14
C SER A 248 6.68 -48.05 -4.39
N ALA A 249 6.98 -47.95 -3.10
CA ALA A 249 7.29 -49.12 -2.27
C ALA A 249 6.10 -50.09 -2.16
N LEU A 250 4.89 -49.58 -1.91
CA LEU A 250 3.69 -50.42 -1.84
C LEU A 250 3.37 -51.08 -3.19
N LYS A 251 3.56 -50.37 -4.31
CA LYS A 251 3.41 -50.95 -5.66
C LYS A 251 4.39 -52.08 -5.91
N LEU A 252 5.66 -51.90 -5.50
CA LEU A 252 6.67 -52.95 -5.63
C LEU A 252 6.31 -54.19 -4.79
N GLU A 253 5.80 -54.00 -3.56
CA GLU A 253 5.33 -55.11 -2.72
C GLU A 253 4.15 -55.86 -3.36
N LEU A 254 3.20 -55.14 -3.97
CA LEU A 254 2.09 -55.76 -4.72
C LEU A 254 2.58 -56.53 -5.95
N GLU A 255 3.48 -55.96 -6.75
CA GLU A 255 4.08 -56.64 -7.91
C GLU A 255 4.85 -57.90 -7.50
N GLN A 256 5.56 -57.86 -6.35
CA GLN A 256 6.23 -59.03 -5.78
C GLN A 256 5.24 -60.12 -5.35
N LEU A 257 4.12 -59.73 -4.73
CA LEU A 257 3.05 -60.66 -4.35
C LEU A 257 2.42 -61.31 -5.59
N GLU A 258 2.09 -60.53 -6.62
CA GLU A 258 1.54 -61.04 -7.88
C GLU A 258 2.52 -61.99 -8.59
N ALA A 259 3.81 -61.66 -8.60
CA ALA A 259 4.85 -62.53 -9.15
C ALA A 259 4.98 -63.85 -8.37
N LEU A 260 4.89 -63.81 -7.03
CA LEU A 260 4.87 -65.01 -6.19
C LEU A 260 3.63 -65.87 -6.44
N GLU A 261 2.44 -65.26 -6.59
CA GLU A 261 1.21 -65.97 -6.92
C GLU A 261 1.29 -66.64 -8.31
N ALA A 262 1.84 -65.95 -9.31
CA ALA A 262 2.09 -66.51 -10.64
C ALA A 262 3.13 -67.66 -10.62
N ALA A 263 4.19 -67.56 -9.80
CA ALA A 263 5.18 -68.61 -9.61
C ALA A 263 4.59 -69.86 -8.93
N ILE A 264 3.66 -69.67 -7.99
CA ILE A 264 2.91 -70.77 -7.35
C ILE A 264 1.97 -71.45 -8.35
N ALA A 265 1.27 -70.68 -9.19
CA ALA A 265 0.37 -71.20 -10.22
C ALA A 265 1.10 -72.02 -11.31
N SER A 266 2.31 -71.61 -11.70
CA SER A 266 3.13 -72.37 -12.65
C SER A 266 3.79 -73.62 -12.02
N SER A 267 4.04 -73.63 -10.71
CA SER A 267 4.58 -74.80 -9.99
C SER A 267 3.55 -75.90 -9.75
N THR A 268 2.25 -75.59 -9.70
CA THR A 268 1.18 -76.62 -9.63
C THR A 268 1.11 -77.51 -10.87
N GLU A 269 1.60 -77.04 -12.03
CA GLU A 269 1.62 -77.82 -13.27
C GLU A 269 2.83 -78.77 -13.38
N LYS A 270 3.89 -78.59 -12.58
CA LYS A 270 5.17 -79.32 -12.71
C LYS A 270 5.50 -80.35 -11.61
N GLY A 271 4.60 -80.60 -10.65
CA GLY A 271 4.71 -81.75 -9.73
C GLY A 271 5.88 -81.75 -8.73
N GLY A 272 6.44 -80.57 -8.38
CA GLY A 272 7.51 -80.44 -7.38
C GLY A 272 6.97 -80.12 -5.98
N SER A 273 6.88 -81.13 -5.09
CA SER A 273 6.27 -80.97 -3.75
C SER A 273 7.05 -80.04 -2.79
N ALA A 274 8.39 -79.93 -2.91
CA ALA A 274 9.21 -79.18 -1.95
C ALA A 274 9.26 -77.67 -2.28
N GLU A 275 9.49 -77.31 -3.55
CA GLU A 275 9.53 -75.91 -4.01
C GLU A 275 8.17 -75.22 -3.85
N PHE A 276 7.07 -75.97 -4.05
CA PHE A 276 5.72 -75.47 -3.85
C PHE A 276 5.41 -75.11 -2.38
N VAL A 277 5.93 -75.89 -1.42
CA VAL A 277 5.77 -75.61 0.01
C VAL A 277 6.57 -74.38 0.40
N THR A 278 7.81 -74.24 -0.07
CA THR A 278 8.63 -73.05 0.20
C THR A 278 8.04 -71.77 -0.39
N LEU A 279 7.48 -71.83 -1.60
CA LEU A 279 6.82 -70.68 -2.23
C LEU A 279 5.53 -70.29 -1.51
N LYS A 280 4.73 -71.27 -1.04
CA LYS A 280 3.55 -71.01 -0.22
C LYS A 280 3.89 -70.39 1.14
N VAL A 281 4.98 -70.83 1.78
CA VAL A 281 5.46 -70.22 3.03
C VAL A 281 5.94 -68.79 2.78
N ALA A 282 6.68 -68.54 1.69
CA ALA A 282 7.10 -67.19 1.32
C ALA A 282 5.91 -66.26 1.02
N LEU A 283 4.89 -66.75 0.31
CA LEU A 283 3.64 -66.03 0.06
C LEU A 283 2.89 -65.74 1.36
N GLN A 284 2.79 -66.72 2.27
CA GLN A 284 2.10 -66.55 3.55
C GLN A 284 2.82 -65.51 4.42
N VAL A 285 4.15 -65.53 4.49
CA VAL A 285 4.94 -64.53 5.20
C VAL A 285 4.76 -63.13 4.59
N ALA A 286 4.73 -63.04 3.25
CA ALA A 286 4.50 -61.77 2.57
C ALA A 286 3.06 -61.24 2.76
N LYS A 287 2.06 -62.12 2.76
CA LYS A 287 0.66 -61.79 3.07
C LYS A 287 0.45 -61.40 4.53
N GLU A 288 1.09 -62.09 5.48
CA GLU A 288 1.06 -61.72 6.90
C GLU A 288 1.74 -60.38 7.17
N HIS A 289 2.80 -60.05 6.42
CA HIS A 289 3.45 -58.75 6.48
C HIS A 289 2.54 -57.63 5.92
N HIS A 290 1.85 -57.88 4.80
CA HIS A 290 0.88 -56.97 4.19
C HIS A 290 -0.40 -56.80 5.04
N ASP A 291 -0.96 -57.89 5.54
CA ASP A 291 -2.16 -57.89 6.39
C ASP A 291 -1.86 -57.33 7.79
N GLY A 292 -0.65 -57.52 8.31
CA GLY A 292 -0.18 -56.89 9.55
C GLY A 292 -0.09 -55.36 9.44
N LEU A 293 0.12 -54.81 8.25
CA LEU A 293 0.02 -53.37 7.96
C LEU A 293 -1.46 -52.93 7.84
N SER A 294 -2.31 -53.77 7.25
CA SER A 294 -3.77 -53.55 7.09
C SER A 294 -4.58 -53.63 8.40
N VAL A 295 -4.23 -54.53 9.33
CA VAL A 295 -4.91 -54.66 10.64
C VAL A 295 -4.54 -53.51 11.58
N LYS A 296 -3.30 -53.00 11.49
CA LYS A 296 -2.88 -51.77 12.18
C LYS A 296 -3.63 -50.54 11.65
N LEU A 297 -3.96 -50.53 10.35
CA LEU A 297 -4.86 -49.55 9.71
C LEU A 297 -6.25 -49.51 10.37
N ALA A 298 -6.88 -50.69 10.51
CA ALA A 298 -8.23 -50.82 11.05
C ALA A 298 -8.28 -50.48 12.56
N GLY A 299 -7.24 -50.83 13.31
CA GLY A 299 -7.11 -50.48 14.73
C GLY A 299 -6.93 -48.98 14.98
N ALA A 300 -6.12 -48.30 14.16
CA ALA A 300 -5.90 -46.85 14.27
C ALA A 300 -7.14 -46.03 13.87
N ILE A 301 -7.89 -46.46 12.85
CA ILE A 301 -9.15 -45.83 12.42
C ILE A 301 -10.21 -45.89 13.54
N SER A 302 -10.27 -46.99 14.32
CA SER A 302 -11.19 -47.11 15.45
C SER A 302 -10.80 -46.24 16.66
N GLN A 303 -9.53 -45.83 16.80
CA GLN A 303 -9.07 -44.97 17.90
C GLN A 303 -9.11 -43.48 17.57
N ALA A 304 -9.02 -43.10 16.28
CA ALA A 304 -9.12 -41.71 15.84
C ALA A 304 -10.57 -41.21 15.65
N GLY A 305 -11.56 -42.12 15.65
CA GLY A 305 -12.98 -41.82 15.53
C GLY A 305 -13.75 -41.64 16.85
N GLY A 306 -13.05 -41.54 17.99
CA GLY A 306 -13.60 -41.31 19.33
C GLY A 306 -13.22 -39.96 19.92
#